data_AF-A0A1C6LS64-F1
#
_entry.id   AF-A0A1C6LS64-F1
#
_cell.length_a   1.000
_cell.length_b   1.000
_cell.length_c   1.000
_cell.angle_alpha   90.00
_cell.angle_beta   90.00
_cell.angle_gamma   90.00
#
_symmetry.space_group_name_H-M   'P 1'
#
loop_
_entity.id
_entity.type
_entity.pdbx_description
1 polymer ?
#
loop_
_entity_poly.entity_id
_entity_poly.type
_entity_poly.pdbx_seq_one_letter_code
_entity_poly.pdbx_strand_id
1 'polypeptide(L)'
;MSMKAFIGSHQVITDGDALELALGTPLELWLGVDGESEAERAARQDAARDILADDPELFDRAVRVVADALPPLRRPATATFIPLTPRCLCGAEEVAA
;
A
#
# COMPACT_ATOMS: atom_id res chain seq x y z
N MET A 1 19.18 21.78 -21.87
CA MET A 1 19.58 21.61 -20.44
C MET A 1 18.54 20.68 -19.84
N SER A 2 18.88 19.41 -19.58
CA SER A 2 17.90 18.46 -19.05
C SER A 2 17.68 18.71 -17.56
N MET A 3 16.42 18.77 -17.13
CA MET A 3 16.06 19.00 -15.72
C MET A 3 16.27 17.70 -14.94
N LYS A 4 16.93 17.78 -13.78
CA LYS A 4 17.17 16.66 -12.88
C LYS A 4 16.21 16.77 -11.69
N ALA A 5 15.52 15.67 -11.36
CA ALA A 5 14.65 15.60 -10.20
C ALA A 5 15.41 15.05 -8.98
N PHE A 6 15.13 15.58 -7.79
CA PHE A 6 15.79 15.21 -6.55
C PHE A 6 14.76 15.09 -5.41
N ILE A 7 14.96 14.10 -4.53
CA ILE A 7 14.24 13.95 -3.26
C ILE A 7 15.31 13.95 -2.16
N GLY A 8 15.31 14.99 -1.32
CA GLY A 8 16.39 15.23 -0.36
C GLY A 8 17.74 15.43 -1.08
N SER A 9 18.71 14.58 -0.78
CA SER A 9 20.05 14.59 -1.40
C SER A 9 20.22 13.61 -2.56
N HIS A 10 19.17 12.85 -2.91
CA HIS A 10 19.25 11.78 -3.91
C HIS A 10 18.59 12.18 -5.22
N GLN A 11 19.23 11.84 -6.34
CA GLN A 11 18.70 12.08 -7.67
C GLN A 11 17.71 10.98 -8.06
N VAL A 12 16.56 11.37 -8.58
CA VAL A 12 15.57 10.46 -9.19
C VAL A 12 15.98 10.24 -10.65
N ILE A 13 16.32 9.00 -11.00
CA ILE A 13 16.66 8.60 -12.37
C ILE A 13 15.48 7.84 -13.00
N THR A 14 14.78 7.04 -12.19
CA THR A 14 13.60 6.26 -12.59
C THR A 14 12.38 6.56 -11.72
N ASP A 15 11.19 6.17 -12.19
CA ASP A 15 9.95 6.25 -11.40
C ASP A 15 10.01 5.36 -10.14
N GLY A 16 10.76 4.25 -10.22
CA GLY A 16 11.04 3.38 -9.06
C GLY A 16 11.85 4.12 -8.00
N ASP A 17 12.90 4.83 -8.41
CA ASP A 17 13.73 5.64 -7.50
C ASP A 17 12.88 6.71 -6.80
N ALA A 18 11.90 7.30 -7.49
CA ALA A 18 11.00 8.29 -6.90
C ALA A 18 10.20 7.69 -5.73
N LEU A 19 9.69 6.46 -5.90
CA LEU A 19 8.91 5.75 -4.88
C LEU A 19 9.78 5.28 -3.72
N GLU A 20 10.95 4.70 -4.00
CA GLU A 20 11.90 4.26 -2.97
C GLU A 20 12.36 5.42 -2.10
N LEU A 21 12.69 6.56 -2.71
CA LEU A 21 13.12 7.76 -2.00
C LEU A 21 11.98 8.43 -1.24
N ALA A 22 10.74 8.35 -1.73
CA ALA A 22 9.58 8.88 -1.02
C ALA A 22 9.17 8.03 0.20
N LEU A 23 9.29 6.72 0.07
CA LEU A 23 8.99 5.76 1.14
C LEU A 23 10.15 5.61 2.13
N GLY A 24 11.39 5.85 1.70
CA GLY A 24 12.60 5.64 2.51
C GLY A 24 12.98 4.16 2.65
N THR A 25 12.36 3.29 1.83
CA THR A 25 12.55 1.83 1.86
C THR A 25 12.56 1.29 0.44
N PRO A 26 13.37 0.26 0.14
CA PRO A 26 13.41 -0.36 -1.19
C PRO A 26 12.07 -1.01 -1.56
N LEU A 27 11.70 -0.98 -2.84
CA LEU A 27 10.40 -1.49 -3.29
C LEU A 27 10.31 -3.01 -3.20
N GLU A 28 11.42 -3.72 -3.38
CA GLU A 28 11.54 -5.18 -3.30
C GLU A 28 11.15 -5.70 -1.92
N LEU A 29 11.35 -4.89 -0.87
CA LEU A 29 10.89 -5.21 0.49
C LEU A 29 9.37 -5.44 0.51
N TRP A 30 8.62 -4.64 -0.25
CA TRP A 30 7.16 -4.67 -0.26
C TRP A 30 6.62 -5.61 -1.35
N LEU A 31 7.13 -5.47 -2.57
CA LEU A 31 6.67 -6.19 -3.76
C LEU A 31 7.19 -7.63 -3.81
N GLY A 32 8.29 -7.92 -3.12
CA GLY A 32 9.01 -9.18 -3.22
C GLY A 32 9.95 -9.23 -4.42
N VAL A 33 10.72 -10.32 -4.49
CA VAL A 33 11.65 -10.60 -5.59
C VAL A 33 11.30 -11.90 -6.29
N ASP A 34 11.55 -11.94 -7.60
CA ASP A 34 11.36 -13.15 -8.40
C ASP A 34 12.29 -14.26 -7.89
N GLY A 35 11.70 -15.43 -7.60
CA GLY A 35 12.44 -16.58 -7.10
C GLY A 35 12.62 -16.63 -5.57
N GLU A 36 11.99 -15.73 -4.80
CA GLU A 36 12.02 -15.83 -3.33
C GLU A 36 11.35 -17.14 -2.86
N SER A 37 12.04 -17.84 -1.95
CA SER A 37 11.46 -18.97 -1.24
C SER A 37 10.36 -18.52 -0.28
N GLU A 38 9.54 -19.47 0.19
CA GLU A 38 8.50 -19.16 1.17
C GLU A 38 9.07 -18.61 2.48
N ALA A 39 10.22 -19.13 2.92
CA ALA A 39 10.91 -18.65 4.11
C ALA A 39 11.44 -17.22 3.95
N GLU A 40 12.04 -16.89 2.80
CA GLU A 40 12.51 -15.54 2.50
C GLU A 40 11.35 -14.55 2.41
N ARG A 41 10.24 -14.95 1.77
CA ARG A 41 9.01 -14.17 1.74
C ARG A 41 8.46 -13.87 3.13
N ALA A 42 8.45 -14.89 4.00
CA ALA A 42 7.98 -14.72 5.38
C ALA A 42 8.87 -13.75 6.16
N ALA A 43 10.20 -13.91 6.08
CA ALA A 43 11.15 -13.01 6.74
C ALA A 43 11.03 -11.57 6.24
N ARG A 44 10.83 -11.38 4.93
CA ARG A 44 10.60 -10.07 4.33
C ARG A 44 9.31 -9.43 4.84
N GLN A 45 8.21 -10.18 4.88
CA GLN A 45 6.93 -9.68 5.40
C GLN A 45 7.00 -9.38 6.90
N ASP A 46 7.78 -10.13 7.66
CA ASP A 46 8.03 -9.88 9.07
C ASP A 46 8.77 -8.55 9.27
N ALA A 47 9.89 -8.36 8.57
CA ALA A 47 10.61 -7.09 8.57
C ALA A 47 9.74 -5.90 8.11
N ALA A 48 8.89 -6.11 7.10
CA ALA A 48 7.93 -5.11 6.64
C ALA A 48 6.92 -4.72 7.74
N ARG A 49 6.49 -5.67 8.58
CA ARG A 49 5.61 -5.38 9.72
C ARG A 49 6.33 -4.63 10.82
N ASP A 50 7.58 -4.99 11.11
CA ASP A 50 8.39 -4.27 12.10
C ASP A 50 8.59 -2.80 11.70
N ILE A 51 8.92 -2.55 10.43
CA ILE A 51 9.06 -1.18 9.90
C ILE A 51 7.74 -0.40 10.01
N LEU A 52 6.60 -1.02 9.72
CA LEU A 52 5.28 -0.37 9.87
C LEU A 52 4.91 -0.13 11.34
N ALA A 53 5.38 -0.97 12.26
CA ALA A 53 5.20 -0.76 13.69
C ALA A 53 6.05 0.42 14.20
N ASP A 54 7.26 0.59 13.64
CA ASP A 54 8.20 1.66 13.98
C ASP A 54 7.83 3.02 13.37
N ASP A 55 7.31 3.05 12.12
CA ASP A 55 6.78 4.26 11.46
C ASP A 55 5.33 4.03 10.97
N PRO A 56 4.32 4.22 11.84
CA PRO A 56 2.92 4.09 11.46
C PRO A 56 2.47 5.12 10.40
N GLU A 57 3.13 6.28 10.31
CA GLU A 57 2.80 7.33 9.32
C GLU A 57 3.24 6.94 7.90
N LEU A 58 4.13 5.96 7.76
CA LEU A 58 4.57 5.43 6.48
C LEU A 58 3.39 4.94 5.63
N PHE A 59 2.40 4.30 6.27
CA PHE A 59 1.20 3.82 5.58
C PHE A 59 0.40 4.97 4.97
N ASP A 60 0.13 6.02 5.76
CA ASP A 60 -0.60 7.19 5.30
C ASP A 60 0.13 7.93 4.17
N ARG A 61 1.46 8.00 4.26
CA ARG A 61 2.32 8.61 3.24
C ARG A 61 2.26 7.81 1.94
N ALA A 62 2.37 6.48 2.02
CA ALA A 62 2.28 5.59 0.87
C ALA A 62 0.91 5.70 0.17
N VAL A 63 -0.18 5.68 0.95
CA VAL A 63 -1.55 5.82 0.41
C VAL A 63 -1.75 7.18 -0.26
N ARG A 64 -1.21 8.27 0.30
CA ARG A 64 -1.29 9.60 -0.32
C ARG A 64 -0.56 9.64 -1.66
N VAL A 65 0.65 9.09 -1.73
CA VAL A 65 1.42 9.01 -2.98
C VAL A 65 0.64 8.23 -4.05
N VAL A 66 0.05 7.08 -3.68
CA VAL A 66 -0.76 6.29 -4.59
C VAL A 66 -2.02 7.06 -5.03
N ALA A 67 -2.71 7.73 -4.10
CA ALA A 67 -3.90 8.51 -4.41
C ALA A 67 -3.63 9.68 -5.37
N ASP A 68 -2.48 10.34 -5.24
CA ASP A 68 -2.03 11.42 -6.13
C ASP A 68 -1.57 10.89 -7.49
N ALA A 69 -0.95 9.70 -7.52
CA ALA A 69 -0.46 9.06 -8.75
C ALA A 69 -1.58 8.43 -9.58
N LEU A 70 -2.66 8.00 -8.94
CA LEU A 70 -3.85 7.57 -9.65
C LEU A 70 -4.44 8.79 -10.38
N PRO A 71 -4.66 8.72 -11.72
CA PRO A 71 -5.45 9.75 -12.38
C PRO A 71 -6.74 9.87 -11.60
N PRO A 72 -7.33 11.10 -11.46
CA PRO A 72 -8.44 11.31 -10.57
C PRO A 72 -9.38 10.15 -10.78
N LEU A 73 -9.63 9.39 -9.71
CA LEU A 73 -10.77 8.49 -9.62
C LEU A 73 -11.95 9.43 -9.78
N ARG A 74 -12.20 9.83 -11.03
CA ARG A 74 -13.28 10.67 -11.45
C ARG A 74 -14.41 9.79 -11.01
N ARG A 75 -15.02 10.16 -9.89
CA ARG A 75 -16.32 9.64 -9.50
C ARG A 75 -17.07 9.63 -10.82
N PRO A 76 -17.42 8.48 -11.42
CA PRO A 76 -18.45 8.55 -12.42
C PRO A 76 -19.57 9.27 -11.67
N ALA A 77 -20.17 10.30 -12.27
CA ALA A 77 -21.30 10.99 -11.64
C ALA A 77 -22.40 9.98 -11.22
N THR A 78 -22.33 8.76 -11.74
CA THR A 78 -22.99 7.52 -11.34
C THR A 78 -22.09 6.61 -10.49
N ALA A 79 -21.57 7.08 -9.35
CA ALA A 79 -21.24 6.16 -8.27
C ALA A 79 -22.61 5.71 -7.72
N THR A 80 -23.16 4.66 -8.31
CA THR A 80 -24.31 3.96 -7.73
C THR A 80 -23.92 3.66 -6.30
N PHE A 81 -24.62 4.29 -5.37
CA PHE A 81 -24.57 3.94 -3.97
C PHE A 81 -24.91 2.45 -3.89
N ILE A 82 -23.88 1.61 -3.70
CA ILE A 82 -24.09 0.23 -3.28
C ILE A 82 -24.18 0.34 -1.77
N PRO A 83 -25.39 0.31 -1.17
CA PRO A 83 -25.46 0.18 0.27
C PRO A 83 -24.73 -1.12 0.62
N LEU A 84 -23.66 -1.00 1.40
CA LEU A 84 -23.20 -2.12 2.20
C LEU A 84 -24.36 -2.41 3.17
N THR A 85 -25.23 -3.34 2.77
CA THR A 85 -26.25 -3.85 3.69
C THR A 85 -25.49 -4.44 4.87
N PRO A 86 -25.66 -3.92 6.09
CA PRO A 86 -25.11 -4.59 7.25
C PRO A 86 -25.74 -5.98 7.26
N ARG A 87 -24.92 -7.02 7.10
CA ARG A 87 -25.33 -8.38 7.47
C ARG A 87 -25.65 -8.31 8.96
N CYS A 88 -26.94 -8.25 9.26
CA CYS A 88 -27.42 -8.45 10.61
C CYS A 88 -27.10 -9.91 10.96
N LEU A 89 -25.94 -10.15 11.56
CA LEU A 89 -25.64 -11.40 12.24
C LEU A 89 -26.38 -11.35 13.59
N CYS A 90 -27.70 -11.49 13.56
CA CYS A 90 -28.44 -11.88 14.73
C CYS A 90 -28.56 -13.41 14.69
N GLY A 91 -28.12 -14.05 15.77
CA GLY A 91 -27.72 -15.44 15.84
C GLY A 91 -28.78 -16.45 15.43
N ALA A 92 -28.26 -17.57 14.94
CA ALA A 92 -28.89 -18.86 15.03
C ALA A 92 -28.86 -19.35 16.50
N GLU A 93 -30.03 -19.58 17.09
CA GLU A 93 -30.33 -20.52 18.18
C GLU A 93 -31.87 -20.44 18.35
N GLU A 94 -32.68 -21.49 18.31
CA GLU A 94 -32.51 -22.84 18.84
C GLU A 94 -33.28 -23.85 17.98
N VAL A 95 -32.65 -24.99 17.70
CA VAL A 95 -33.33 -26.26 17.45
C VAL A 95 -33.20 -27.05 18.74
N ALA A 96 -34.26 -27.17 19.54
CA ALA A 96 -34.40 -28.24 20.52
C ALA A 96 -35.85 -28.38 21.02
N ALA A 97 -36.32 -29.64 20.94
CA ALA A 97 -37.45 -30.29 21.64
C ALA A 97 -38.88 -29.86 21.33
#